data_AF-A0A6B3EHM9-F1
#
_entry.id   AF-A0A6B3EHM9-F1
#
_cell.length_a   1.000
_cell.length_b   1.000
_cell.length_c   1.000
_cell.angle_alpha   90.00
_cell.angle_beta   90.00
_cell.angle_gamma   90.00
#
_symmetry.space_group_name_H-M   'P 1'
#
loop_
_entity.id
_entity.type
_entity.pdbx_description
1 polymer ?
#
loop_
_entity_poly.entity_id
_entity_poly.type
_entity_poly.pdbx_seq_one_letter_code
_entity_poly.pdbx_strand_id
1 'polypeptide(L)'
;MRATRGVARAYILAVALCATACVLPALRPGAGTPWTTLALLTGLYLLCELPGRCPFFGSSVPISAGSFFPLLLAAAFLLPPGAAALVAIPGSFAGRVENPPAAARRVWRAAQLALTVWAASQVHALLGGPAALG
;
A
#
# COMPACT_ATOMS: atom_id res chain seq x y z
N MET A 1 3.38 27.85 -14.69
CA MET A 1 2.89 26.45 -14.60
C MET A 1 3.95 25.35 -14.82
N ARG A 2 5.14 25.60 -15.40
CA ARG A 2 6.18 24.55 -15.54
C ARG A 2 6.98 24.30 -14.25
N ALA A 3 7.27 25.36 -13.48
CA ALA A 3 7.97 25.24 -12.19
C ALA A 3 7.20 24.35 -11.18
N THR A 4 5.88 24.46 -11.13
CA THR A 4 5.03 23.64 -10.26
C THR A 4 5.03 22.16 -10.67
N ARG A 5 5.20 21.83 -11.96
CA ARG A 5 5.36 20.43 -12.41
C ARG A 5 6.69 19.82 -11.97
N GLY A 6 7.77 20.61 -11.92
CA GLY A 6 9.08 20.14 -11.47
C GLY A 6 9.05 19.76 -9.99
N VAL A 7 8.56 20.66 -9.14
CA VAL A 7 8.44 20.44 -7.69
C VAL A 7 7.51 19.27 -7.38
N ALA A 8 6.36 19.17 -8.06
CA ALA A 8 5.44 18.05 -7.87
C ALA A 8 6.08 16.69 -8.21
N ARG A 9 6.86 16.61 -9.29
CA ARG A 9 7.58 15.37 -9.65
C ARG A 9 8.68 15.03 -8.65
N ALA A 10 9.46 16.02 -8.22
CA ALA A 10 10.48 15.83 -7.20
C ALA A 10 9.88 15.32 -5.89
N TYR A 11 8.74 15.88 -5.50
CA TYR A 11 8.01 15.44 -4.32
C TYR A 11 7.47 14.01 -4.45
N ILE A 12 6.85 13.66 -5.59
CA ILE A 12 6.39 12.29 -5.85
C ILE A 12 7.57 11.30 -5.82
N LEU A 13 8.72 11.66 -6.42
CA LEU A 13 9.93 10.83 -6.39
C LEU A 13 10.49 10.69 -4.97
N ALA A 14 10.54 11.76 -4.19
CA ALA A 14 10.99 11.71 -2.81
C ALA A 14 10.12 10.78 -1.97
N VAL A 15 8.79 10.89 -2.09
CA VAL A 15 7.86 10.02 -1.35
C VAL A 15 7.97 8.57 -1.83
N ALA A 16 8.18 8.33 -3.13
CA ALA A 16 8.45 6.98 -3.65
C ALA A 16 9.77 6.39 -3.12
N LEU A 17 10.83 7.20 -3.03
CA LEU A 17 12.12 6.79 -2.45
C LEU A 17 12.01 6.49 -0.95
N CYS A 18 11.23 7.28 -0.21
CA CYS A 18 10.94 6.98 1.20
C CYS A 18 10.20 5.64 1.33
N ALA A 19 9.19 5.41 0.48
CA ALA A 19 8.44 4.15 0.49
C ALA A 19 9.33 2.94 0.16
N THR A 20 10.25 3.05 -0.82
CA THR A 20 11.19 1.95 -1.12
C THR A 20 12.18 1.72 0.01
N ALA A 21 12.66 2.79 0.66
CA ALA A 21 13.52 2.67 1.83
C ALA A 21 12.81 1.97 3.01
N CYS A 22 11.51 2.22 3.21
CA CYS A 22 10.69 1.57 4.24
C CYS A 22 10.47 0.06 3.98
N VAL A 23 10.46 -0.37 2.71
CA VAL A 23 10.29 -1.77 2.30
C VAL A 23 11.60 -2.56 2.32
N LEU A 24 12.73 -1.89 2.03
CA LEU A 24 14.06 -2.48 2.00
C LEU A 24 14.42 -3.39 3.21
N PRO A 25 14.09 -3.05 4.48
CA PRO A 25 14.40 -3.93 5.61
C PRO A 25 13.65 -5.26 5.57
N ALA A 26 12.47 -5.35 4.95
CA ALA A 26 11.74 -6.62 4.79
C ALA A 26 12.36 -7.56 3.75
N LEU A 27 13.18 -7.02 2.84
CA LEU A 27 13.90 -7.81 1.82
C LEU A 27 15.25 -8.32 2.34
N ARG A 28 15.67 -7.91 3.55
CA ARG A 28 16.95 -8.35 4.10
C ARG A 28 16.89 -9.84 4.50
N PRO A 29 17.90 -10.64 4.13
CA PRO A 29 18.01 -12.02 4.59
C PRO A 29 18.01 -12.05 6.13
N GLY A 30 17.11 -12.83 6.72
CA GLY A 30 16.97 -12.93 8.18
C GLY A 30 15.88 -12.03 8.81
N ALA A 31 15.13 -11.26 8.02
CA ALA A 31 14.05 -10.42 8.54
C ALA A 31 12.81 -11.19 9.08
N GLY A 32 12.79 -12.52 9.00
CA GLY A 32 11.70 -13.35 9.52
C GLY A 32 10.33 -13.05 8.87
N THR A 33 10.31 -12.50 7.66
CA THR A 33 9.09 -12.03 7.02
C THR A 33 8.15 -13.18 6.67
N PRO A 34 6.90 -13.20 7.17
CA PRO A 34 5.93 -14.24 6.85
C PRO A 34 5.37 -14.04 5.43
N TRP A 35 6.11 -14.52 4.44
CA TRP A 35 5.81 -14.39 3.01
C TRP A 35 4.43 -14.93 2.62
N THR A 36 3.98 -16.00 3.27
CA THR A 36 2.65 -16.59 3.01
C THR A 36 1.52 -15.63 3.38
N THR A 37 1.60 -15.00 4.56
CA THR A 37 0.61 -14.00 5.02
C THR A 37 0.62 -12.78 4.10
N LEU A 38 1.81 -12.34 3.69
CA LEU A 38 1.97 -11.23 2.75
C LEU A 38 1.31 -11.55 1.40
N ALA A 39 1.56 -12.74 0.85
CA ALA A 39 0.99 -13.20 -0.42
C ALA A 39 -0.53 -13.34 -0.33
N LEU A 40 -1.08 -13.88 0.76
CA LEU A 40 -2.51 -14.01 0.98
C LEU A 40 -3.21 -12.65 1.08
N LEU A 41 -2.69 -11.72 1.89
CA LEU A 41 -3.25 -10.38 2.02
C LEU A 41 -3.15 -9.59 0.71
N THR A 42 -2.04 -9.74 0.00
CA THR A 42 -1.84 -9.15 -1.33
C THR A 42 -2.84 -9.70 -2.34
N GLY A 43 -3.01 -11.02 -2.37
CA GLY A 43 -3.96 -11.70 -3.24
C GLY A 43 -5.40 -11.27 -2.94
N LEU A 44 -5.77 -11.20 -1.67
CA LEU A 44 -7.09 -10.77 -1.23
C LEU A 44 -7.34 -9.30 -1.58
N TYR A 45 -6.37 -8.42 -1.31
CA TYR A 45 -6.45 -7.00 -1.67
C TYR A 45 -6.60 -6.80 -3.18
N LEU A 46 -5.88 -7.60 -3.98
CA LEU A 46 -5.98 -7.58 -5.44
C LEU A 46 -7.34 -8.12 -5.92
N LEU A 47 -7.80 -9.23 -5.35
CA LEU A 47 -9.10 -9.86 -5.66
C LEU A 47 -10.26 -8.93 -5.32
N CYS A 48 -10.13 -8.14 -4.27
CA CYS A 48 -11.06 -7.09 -3.87
C CYS A 48 -11.12 -5.91 -4.86
N GLU A 49 -10.00 -5.55 -5.50
CA GLU A 49 -9.93 -4.49 -6.52
C GLU A 49 -10.30 -4.99 -7.94
N LEU A 50 -10.28 -6.31 -8.18
CA LEU A 50 -10.66 -6.96 -9.44
C LEU A 50 -12.13 -6.75 -9.89
N PRO A 51 -13.16 -6.83 -9.02
CA PRO A 51 -14.56 -6.60 -9.44
C PRO A 51 -14.82 -5.16 -9.91
N GLY A 52 -14.03 -4.17 -9.46
CA GLY A 52 -14.09 -2.81 -10.01
C GLY A 52 -13.51 -2.69 -11.44
N ARG A 53 -12.87 -3.76 -11.95
CA ARG A 53 -12.20 -3.81 -13.25
C ARG A 53 -12.86 -4.76 -14.24
N CYS A 54 -13.55 -5.81 -13.77
CA CYS A 54 -14.19 -6.79 -14.63
C CYS A 54 -15.53 -6.26 -15.17
N PRO A 55 -15.71 -6.11 -16.50
CA PRO A 55 -17.00 -5.73 -17.09
C PRO A 55 -18.11 -6.76 -16.79
N PHE A 56 -17.72 -7.99 -16.44
CA PHE A 56 -18.61 -9.08 -16.05
C PHE A 56 -19.42 -8.81 -14.77
N PHE A 57 -18.89 -8.00 -13.84
CA PHE A 57 -19.57 -7.70 -12.56
C PHE A 57 -20.54 -6.50 -12.65
N GLY A 58 -20.67 -5.88 -13.83
CA GLY A 58 -21.55 -4.74 -14.04
C GLY A 58 -21.09 -3.47 -13.29
N SER A 59 -21.53 -2.30 -13.77
CA SER A 59 -21.25 -1.00 -13.14
C SER A 59 -21.93 -0.78 -11.77
N SER A 60 -22.47 -1.83 -11.15
CA SER A 60 -23.37 -1.74 -10.00
C SER A 60 -22.68 -1.65 -8.64
N VAL A 61 -21.36 -1.81 -8.56
CA VAL A 61 -20.64 -1.66 -7.28
C VAL A 61 -19.64 -0.52 -7.39
N PRO A 62 -19.94 0.67 -6.82
CA PRO A 62 -18.97 1.74 -6.71
C PRO A 62 -17.94 1.33 -5.65
N ILE A 63 -17.00 0.48 -6.04
CA ILE A 63 -15.84 0.14 -5.23
C ILE A 63 -14.96 1.39 -5.21
N SER A 64 -15.26 2.27 -4.24
CA SER A 64 -14.54 3.51 -4.06
C SER A 64 -13.10 3.20 -3.64
N ALA A 65 -12.18 4.00 -4.18
CA ALA A 65 -10.76 3.99 -3.88
C ALA A 65 -10.50 4.20 -2.36
N GLY A 66 -10.65 3.15 -1.56
CA GLY A 66 -10.58 3.23 -0.09
C GLY A 66 -11.36 2.17 0.67
N SER A 67 -12.26 1.39 0.02
CA SER A 67 -13.08 0.38 0.70
C SER A 67 -12.30 -0.75 1.39
N PHE A 68 -11.01 -0.88 1.06
CA PHE A 68 -10.14 -1.94 1.54
C PHE A 68 -9.08 -1.44 2.54
N PHE A 69 -9.28 -0.25 3.12
CA PHE A 69 -8.48 0.28 4.22
C PHE A 69 -8.37 -0.68 5.43
N PRO A 70 -9.41 -1.45 5.79
CA PRO A 70 -9.30 -2.44 6.87
C PRO A 70 -8.25 -3.53 6.62
N LEU A 71 -8.01 -3.90 5.36
CA LEU A 71 -6.97 -4.90 5.01
C LEU A 71 -5.56 -4.34 5.23
N LEU A 72 -5.36 -3.05 4.94
CA LEU A 72 -4.10 -2.36 5.22
C LEU A 72 -3.85 -2.22 6.72
N LEU A 73 -4.91 -1.98 7.50
CA LEU A 73 -4.85 -1.95 8.96
C LEU A 73 -4.51 -3.34 9.53
N ALA A 74 -5.14 -4.40 9.01
CA ALA A 74 -4.81 -5.77 9.41
C ALA A 74 -3.36 -6.12 9.07
N ALA A 75 -2.86 -5.73 7.89
CA ALA A 75 -1.46 -5.91 7.51
C ALA A 75 -0.52 -5.19 8.48
N ALA A 76 -0.88 -4.00 8.96
CA ALA A 76 -0.07 -3.24 9.91
C ALA A 76 0.05 -3.91 11.29
N PHE A 77 -0.94 -4.69 11.70
CA PHE A 77 -0.92 -5.42 12.98
C PHE A 77 -0.31 -6.82 12.87
N LEU A 78 -0.53 -7.53 11.76
CA LEU A 78 -0.07 -8.90 11.60
C LEU A 78 1.37 -9.04 11.06
N LEU A 79 1.90 -8.04 10.35
CA LEU A 79 3.19 -8.14 9.68
C LEU A 79 4.24 -7.20 10.26
N PRO A 80 5.53 -7.59 10.20
CA PRO A 80 6.64 -6.68 10.42
C PRO A 80 6.51 -5.42 9.53
N PRO A 81 6.95 -4.25 10.01
CA PRO A 81 6.62 -2.97 9.38
C PRO A 81 7.00 -2.85 7.90
N GLY A 82 8.16 -3.40 7.50
CA GLY A 82 8.57 -3.41 6.09
C GLY A 82 7.70 -4.30 5.20
N ALA A 83 7.15 -5.40 5.75
CA ALA A 83 6.32 -6.34 5.01
C ALA A 83 4.87 -5.83 4.88
N ALA A 84 4.36 -5.11 5.89
CA ALA A 84 3.05 -4.48 5.82
C ALA A 84 2.97 -3.43 4.69
N ALA A 85 4.03 -2.64 4.49
CA ALA A 85 4.11 -1.63 3.44
C ALA A 85 4.00 -2.21 2.01
N LEU A 86 4.45 -3.46 1.79
CA LEU A 86 4.38 -4.14 0.50
C LEU A 86 2.94 -4.43 0.05
N VAL A 87 2.02 -4.67 1.00
CA VAL A 87 0.62 -5.01 0.72
C VAL A 87 -0.11 -3.85 0.02
N ALA A 88 0.28 -2.60 0.31
CA ALA A 88 -0.33 -1.41 -0.27
C ALA A 88 0.00 -1.20 -1.76
N ILE A 89 1.14 -1.74 -2.23
CA ILE A 89 1.62 -1.56 -3.61
C ILE A 89 0.63 -2.12 -4.65
N PRO A 90 0.23 -3.41 -4.62
CA PRO A 90 -0.58 -4.00 -5.69
C PRO A 90 -1.92 -3.30 -5.93
N GLY A 91 -2.72 -3.01 -4.90
CA GLY A 91 -4.03 -2.36 -5.10
C GLY A 91 -3.95 -0.85 -5.36
N SER A 92 -2.88 -0.16 -4.93
CA SER A 92 -2.66 1.24 -5.31
C SER A 92 -2.36 1.42 -6.81
N PHE A 93 -1.75 0.41 -7.45
CA PHE A 93 -1.60 0.34 -8.91
C PHE A 93 -2.84 -0.19 -9.65
N ALA A 94 -3.69 -0.97 -8.96
CA ALA A 94 -4.93 -1.53 -9.52
C ALA A 94 -6.06 -0.51 -9.68
N GLY A 95 -6.07 0.56 -8.86
CA GLY A 95 -7.10 1.60 -8.90
C GLY A 95 -7.23 2.26 -10.28
N ARG A 96 -8.47 2.31 -10.80
CA ARG A 96 -8.80 3.07 -12.02
C ARG A 96 -8.49 4.54 -11.78
N VAL A 97 -7.71 5.13 -12.70
CA VAL A 97 -7.49 6.57 -12.73
C VAL A 97 -8.11 7.08 -14.01
N GLU A 98 -9.26 7.73 -13.88
CA GLU A 98 -10.06 8.22 -15.00
C GLU A 98 -9.43 9.46 -15.67
N ASN A 99 -8.52 10.18 -14.98
CA ASN A 99 -7.98 11.45 -15.46
C ASN A 99 -6.44 11.47 -15.53
N PRO A 100 -5.81 11.78 -16.70
CA PRO A 100 -4.36 11.95 -16.81
C PRO A 100 -3.85 13.08 -15.88
N PRO A 101 -2.59 13.01 -15.38
CA PRO A 101 -1.60 11.94 -15.55
C PRO A 101 -1.83 10.76 -14.60
N ALA A 102 -2.24 9.62 -15.16
CA ALA A 102 -2.66 8.45 -14.37
C ALA A 102 -1.52 7.81 -13.56
N ALA A 103 -0.34 7.68 -14.17
CA ALA A 103 0.82 7.06 -13.53
C ALA A 103 1.28 7.83 -12.28
N ALA A 104 1.35 9.16 -12.35
CA ALA A 104 1.77 9.99 -11.22
C ALA A 104 0.82 9.85 -10.02
N ARG A 105 -0.50 9.79 -10.26
CA ARG A 105 -1.50 9.60 -9.20
C ARG A 105 -1.40 8.21 -8.58
N ARG A 106 -1.16 7.17 -9.39
CA ARG A 106 -0.96 5.80 -8.89
C ARG A 106 0.28 5.70 -8.01
N VAL A 107 1.42 6.24 -8.48
CA VAL A 107 2.67 6.25 -7.70
C VAL A 107 2.49 7.04 -6.40
N TRP A 108 1.85 8.21 -6.45
CA TRP A 108 1.56 8.99 -5.25
C TRP A 108 0.71 8.20 -4.25
N ARG A 109 -0.40 7.60 -4.71
CA ARG A 109 -1.30 6.79 -3.87
C ARG A 109 -0.58 5.58 -3.28
N ALA A 110 0.25 4.91 -4.06
CA ALA A 110 1.07 3.80 -3.62
C ALA A 110 2.02 4.19 -2.49
N ALA A 111 2.76 5.28 -2.71
CA ALA A 111 3.76 5.74 -1.76
C ALA A 111 3.13 6.27 -0.47
N GLN A 112 2.01 7.00 -0.57
CA GLN A 112 1.26 7.47 0.59
C GLN A 112 0.72 6.29 1.43
N LEU A 113 0.08 5.30 0.80
CA LEU A 113 -0.46 4.14 1.51
C LEU A 113 0.66 3.31 2.16
N ALA A 114 1.75 3.04 1.43
CA ALA A 114 2.90 2.31 1.97
C ALA A 114 3.49 3.01 3.21
N LEU A 115 3.66 4.33 3.17
CA LEU A 115 4.15 5.10 4.31
C LEU A 115 3.18 5.07 5.50
N THR A 116 1.87 5.19 5.26
CA THR A 116 0.87 5.15 6.35
C THR A 116 0.86 3.79 7.06
N VAL A 117 0.92 2.70 6.30
CA VAL A 117 0.92 1.34 6.84
C VAL A 117 2.23 1.04 7.57
N TRP A 118 3.36 1.48 7.02
CA TRP A 118 4.65 1.40 7.70
C TRP A 118 4.67 2.18 9.01
N ALA A 119 4.15 3.41 9.02
CA ALA A 119 4.08 4.23 10.23
C ALA A 119 3.14 3.61 11.28
N ALA A 120 1.98 3.11 10.87
CA ALA A 120 1.03 2.45 11.77
C ALA A 120 1.61 1.18 12.41
N SER A 121 2.28 0.33 11.61
CA SER A 121 2.94 -0.88 12.11
C SER A 121 4.12 -0.56 13.02
N GLN A 122 4.90 0.48 12.73
CA GLN A 122 5.96 0.97 13.63
C GLN A 122 5.39 1.43 14.97
N VAL A 123 4.32 2.24 14.96
CA VAL A 123 3.66 2.70 16.20
C VAL A 123 3.11 1.51 16.99
N HIS A 124 2.47 0.55 16.32
CA HIS A 124 1.99 -0.67 16.95
C HIS A 124 3.12 -1.48 17.59
N ALA A 125 4.24 -1.67 16.89
CA ALA A 125 5.40 -2.38 17.42
C ALA A 125 6.02 -1.65 18.63
N LEU A 126 6.14 -0.32 18.58
CA LEU A 126 6.68 0.50 19.67
C LEU A 126 5.77 0.52 20.90
N LEU A 127 4.45 0.40 20.72
CA LEU A 127 3.47 0.29 21.80
C LEU A 127 3.37 -1.14 22.38
N GLY A 128 4.25 -2.06 21.98
CA GLY A 128 4.24 -3.43 22.49
C GLY A 128 3.18 -4.32 21.84
N GLY A 129 2.71 -3.97 20.64
CA GLY A 129 1.69 -4.70 19.89
C GLY A 129 1.83 -6.23 19.85
N PRO A 130 3.02 -6.78 19.55
CA PRO A 130 3.23 -8.24 19.59
C PRO A 130 2.98 -8.85 20.98
N ALA A 131 3.29 -8.13 22.06
CA ALA A 131 3.02 -8.56 23.43
C ALA A 131 1.56 -8.34 23.85
N ALA A 132 0.82 -7.45 23.16
CA ALA A 132 -0.61 -7.24 23.39
C ALA A 132 -1.49 -8.33 22.74
N LEU A 133 -0.94 -9.12 21.82
CA LEU A 133 -1.66 -10.19 21.10
C LEU A 133 -1.51 -11.58 21.74
N GLY A 134 -0.70 -11.73 22.79
CA GLY A 134 -0.55 -12.96 23.59
C GLY A 134 0.78 -13.67 23.39
#